data_AF-A0A925AS84-F1
#
_entry.id   AF-A0A925AS84-F1
#
_cell.length_a   1.000
_cell.length_b   1.000
_cell.length_c   1.000
_cell.angle_alpha   90.00
_cell.angle_beta   90.00
_cell.angle_gamma   90.00
#
_symmetry.space_group_name_H-M   'P 1'
#
loop_
_entity.id
_entity.type
_entity.pdbx_description
1 polymer ?
#
loop_
_entity_poly.entity_id
_entity_poly.type
_entity_poly.pdbx_seq_one_letter_code
_entity_poly.pdbx_strand_id
1 'polypeptide(L)'
;MKLIYAPLTIWCTALRRSNKLFTINATAGNSSFVAELSNNIIGANKGYGIDFNPVADRGSGASFRLISSNGDNYAIYANTGNNTVATSLTGMFTATSYTNTDASKPSTAPVSAQLYNIDSVADTLSVANSGFNSATLATVGKLGLDVLSANSFDIDSNGVGYDAFNFDDGPL
;
A
#
# COMPACT_ATOMS: atom_id res chain seq x y z
N MET A 1 2.34 11.85 4.00
CA MET A 1 2.85 10.71 4.79
C MET A 1 1.64 9.83 5.03
N LYS A 2 1.58 8.63 4.45
CA LYS A 2 0.51 7.66 4.73
C LYS A 2 1.00 6.79 5.89
N LEU A 3 0.22 6.75 6.98
CA LEU A 3 0.45 5.85 8.11
C LEU A 3 -0.30 4.55 7.81
N ILE A 4 0.35 3.41 8.02
CA ILE A 4 -0.32 2.12 7.93
C ILE A 4 -0.05 1.35 9.21
N TYR A 5 -1.09 0.76 9.78
CA TYR A 5 -0.98 -0.10 10.95
C TYR A 5 -0.15 -1.34 10.57
N ALA A 6 1.00 -1.54 11.21
CA ALA A 6 1.74 -2.78 11.09
C ALA A 6 1.24 -3.68 12.22
N PRO A 7 0.48 -4.75 11.93
CA PRO A 7 -0.38 -5.27 12.96
C PRO A 7 0.38 -6.00 14.08
N LEU A 8 1.71 -6.06 14.08
CA LEU A 8 2.54 -6.73 15.09
C LEU A 8 2.76 -5.88 16.35
N THR A 9 2.43 -4.58 16.32
CA THR A 9 2.70 -3.66 17.44
C THR A 9 1.81 -2.42 17.41
N ILE A 10 1.89 -1.59 18.46
CA ILE A 10 1.28 -0.25 18.57
C ILE A 10 1.92 0.79 17.61
N TRP A 11 2.65 0.33 16.59
CA TRP A 11 3.46 1.15 15.72
C TRP A 11 2.94 1.10 14.28
N CYS A 12 2.74 2.27 13.68
CA CYS A 12 2.51 2.40 12.24
C CYS A 12 3.84 2.54 11.52
N THR A 13 4.00 1.98 10.32
CA THR A 13 5.19 2.26 9.49
C THR A 13 4.90 3.43 8.57
N ALA A 14 5.87 4.32 8.43
CA ALA A 14 5.82 5.46 7.52
C ALA A 14 7.05 5.48 6.62
N LEU A 15 6.83 5.86 5.36
CA LEU A 15 7.88 6.10 4.40
C LEU A 15 7.98 7.60 4.09
N ARG A 16 9.19 8.14 4.24
CA ARG A 16 9.48 9.55 3.95
C ARG A 16 10.06 9.73 2.54
N ARG A 17 9.86 10.92 1.95
CA ARG A 17 10.46 11.30 0.66
C ARG A 17 11.99 11.17 0.60
N SER A 18 12.65 11.15 1.74
CA SER A 18 14.09 10.89 1.86
C SER A 18 14.46 9.39 1.78
N ASN A 19 13.54 8.51 1.34
CA ASN A 19 13.73 7.05 1.27
C ASN A 19 14.08 6.41 2.63
N LYS A 20 13.42 6.89 3.69
CA LYS A 20 13.62 6.43 5.08
C LYS A 20 12.34 5.86 5.66
N LEU A 21 12.43 4.70 6.28
CA LEU A 21 11.39 4.05 7.06
C LEU A 21 11.42 4.53 8.50
N PHE A 22 10.24 4.75 9.03
CA PHE A 22 10.00 5.13 10.42
C PHE A 22 8.88 4.28 10.99
N THR A 23 8.95 3.99 12.28
CA THR A 23 7.78 3.62 13.08
C THR A 23 7.17 4.86 13.69
N ILE A 24 5.86 4.86 13.92
CA ILE A 24 5.12 5.92 14.59
C ILE A 24 4.27 5.28 15.67
N ASN A 25 4.38 5.75 16.91
CA ASN A 25 3.49 5.30 17.97
C ASN A 25 2.07 5.75 17.65
N ALA A 26 1.14 4.82 17.45
CA ALA A 26 -0.23 5.17 17.08
C ALA A 26 -0.96 5.96 18.19
N THR A 27 -0.52 5.85 19.45
CA THR A 27 -1.12 6.56 20.60
C THR A 27 -0.44 7.90 20.86
N ALA A 28 0.90 7.92 20.89
CA ALA A 28 1.68 9.10 21.26
C ALA A 28 2.13 9.96 20.07
N GLY A 29 1.99 9.48 18.84
CA GLY A 29 2.44 10.17 17.63
C GLY A 29 3.96 10.24 17.44
N ASN A 30 4.74 9.71 18.38
CA ASN A 30 6.20 9.74 18.33
C ASN A 30 6.74 8.90 17.18
N SER A 31 7.57 9.48 16.31
CA SER A 31 8.25 8.77 15.23
C SER A 31 9.64 8.29 15.65
N SER A 32 10.03 7.08 15.25
CA SER A 32 11.38 6.54 15.41
C SER A 32 11.91 6.04 14.08
N PHE A 33 13.17 6.35 13.77
CA PHE A 33 13.82 5.88 12.54
C PHE A 33 14.03 4.35 12.60
N VAL A 34 13.81 3.68 11.47
CA VAL A 34 14.01 2.23 11.33
C VAL A 34 15.21 1.95 10.42
N ALA A 35 15.10 2.36 9.15
CA ALA A 35 16.10 2.04 8.13
C ALA A 35 16.02 2.99 6.93
N GLU A 36 17.10 3.05 6.16
CA GLU A 36 17.09 3.59 4.79
C GLU A 36 16.67 2.49 3.82
N LEU A 37 15.94 2.85 2.76
CA LEU A 37 15.66 1.89 1.69
C LEU A 37 16.95 1.56 0.94
N SER A 38 17.16 0.29 0.60
CA SER A 38 18.36 -0.14 -0.12
C SER A 38 18.47 0.46 -1.53
N ASN A 39 17.34 0.87 -2.11
CA ASN A 39 17.28 1.62 -3.37
C ASN A 39 16.40 2.87 -3.20
N ASN A 40 16.79 3.98 -3.82
CA ASN A 40 16.02 5.23 -3.83
C ASN A 40 14.84 5.13 -4.81
N ILE A 41 13.69 4.71 -4.31
CA ILE A 41 12.47 4.47 -5.11
C ILE A 41 11.42 5.58 -4.96
N ILE A 42 11.60 6.47 -3.98
CA ILE A 42 10.72 7.61 -3.73
C ILE A 42 11.19 8.86 -4.46
N GLY A 43 10.29 9.45 -5.23
CA GLY A 43 10.51 10.61 -6.09
C GLY A 43 9.36 11.62 -5.99
N ALA A 44 9.59 12.83 -6.50
CA ALA A 44 8.69 13.96 -6.32
C ALA A 44 7.41 13.93 -7.18
N ASN A 45 7.46 13.26 -8.32
CA ASN A 45 6.45 13.33 -9.38
C ASN A 45 5.69 12.01 -9.54
N LYS A 46 5.55 11.26 -8.44
CA LYS A 46 4.89 9.95 -8.43
C LYS A 46 3.78 9.96 -7.37
N GLY A 47 2.61 9.45 -7.74
CA GLY A 47 1.61 9.00 -6.77
C GLY A 47 2.02 7.64 -6.22
N TYR A 48 1.68 7.34 -4.97
CA TYR A 48 2.14 6.12 -4.29
C TYR A 48 1.00 5.43 -3.55
N GLY A 49 0.74 4.19 -3.95
CA GLY A 49 -0.06 3.26 -3.17
C GLY A 49 0.84 2.46 -2.25
N ILE A 50 0.53 2.44 -0.96
CA ILE A 50 1.24 1.62 0.00
C ILE A 50 0.27 0.87 0.92
N ASP A 51 0.62 -0.38 1.26
CA ASP A 51 -0.06 -1.18 2.29
C ASP A 51 0.80 -2.36 2.79
N PHE A 52 0.40 -3.01 3.88
CA PHE A 52 1.03 -4.23 4.39
C PHE A 52 0.26 -5.47 3.97
N ASN A 53 0.97 -6.45 3.43
CA ASN A 53 0.41 -7.79 3.28
C ASN A 53 0.30 -8.45 4.66
N PRO A 54 -0.90 -8.67 5.23
CA PRO A 54 -1.05 -9.13 6.60
C PRO A 54 -0.58 -10.58 6.80
N VAL A 55 -0.52 -11.39 5.73
CA VAL A 55 0.05 -12.75 5.75
C VAL A 55 1.57 -12.67 5.88
N ALA A 56 2.21 -11.82 5.07
CA ALA A 56 3.67 -11.69 5.04
C ALA A 56 4.23 -10.88 6.23
N ASP A 57 3.47 -9.92 6.75
CA ASP A 57 3.87 -9.08 7.89
C ASP A 57 4.14 -9.87 9.15
N ARG A 58 3.46 -11.00 9.30
CA ARG A 58 3.67 -11.94 10.40
C ARG A 58 4.80 -12.93 10.17
N GLY A 59 5.25 -13.06 8.93
CA GLY A 59 6.38 -13.90 8.57
C GLY A 59 7.70 -13.14 8.57
N SER A 60 8.76 -13.79 8.09
CA SER A 60 10.07 -13.16 7.86
C SER A 60 10.19 -12.52 6.46
N GLY A 61 9.06 -12.28 5.78
CA GLY A 61 9.03 -11.85 4.39
C GLY A 61 8.92 -10.34 4.22
N ALA A 62 9.01 -9.87 2.97
CA ALA A 62 8.72 -8.50 2.60
C ALA A 62 7.20 -8.25 2.67
N SER A 63 6.77 -7.56 3.73
CA SER A 63 5.34 -7.29 3.99
C SER A 63 4.88 -5.95 3.46
N PHE A 64 5.78 -4.97 3.42
CA PHE A 64 5.42 -3.61 3.04
C PHE A 64 5.43 -3.46 1.53
N ARG A 65 4.26 -3.24 0.95
CA ARG A 65 4.05 -3.12 -0.49
C ARG A 65 4.00 -1.67 -0.88
N LEU A 66 4.67 -1.37 -1.98
CA LEU A 66 4.67 -0.05 -2.59
C LEU A 66 4.48 -0.19 -4.09
N ILE A 67 3.52 0.54 -4.60
CA ILE A 67 3.28 0.74 -6.02
C ILE A 67 3.37 2.24 -6.35
N SER A 68 3.54 2.59 -7.62
CA SER A 68 3.49 3.98 -8.03
C SER A 68 2.70 4.21 -9.30
N SER A 69 2.33 5.47 -9.53
CA SER A 69 1.68 5.95 -10.75
C SER A 69 2.47 5.68 -12.02
N ASN A 70 3.75 5.29 -11.94
CA ASN A 70 4.58 4.97 -13.11
C ASN A 70 4.76 3.45 -13.31
N GLY A 71 3.92 2.63 -12.68
CA GLY A 71 3.97 1.18 -12.79
C GLY A 71 5.05 0.53 -11.91
N ASP A 72 5.65 1.27 -10.98
CA ASP A 72 6.57 0.67 -10.02
C ASP A 72 5.85 -0.34 -9.14
N ASN A 73 6.56 -1.40 -8.75
CA ASN A 73 6.05 -2.43 -7.86
C ASN A 73 7.19 -2.96 -6.99
N TYR A 74 7.11 -2.74 -5.68
CA TYR A 74 8.16 -3.08 -4.73
C TYR A 74 7.64 -3.86 -3.53
N ALA A 75 8.40 -4.89 -3.18
CA ALA A 75 8.28 -5.64 -1.94
C ALA A 75 9.35 -5.15 -0.97
N ILE A 76 8.97 -4.57 0.16
CA ILE A 76 9.90 -3.96 1.13
C ILE A 76 9.84 -4.74 2.44
N TYR A 77 11.01 -5.05 2.99
CA TYR A 77 11.16 -5.54 4.35
C TYR A 77 11.08 -4.36 5.31
N ALA A 78 9.95 -4.20 6.00
CA ALA A 78 9.65 -3.02 6.82
C ALA A 78 10.67 -2.75 7.94
N ASN A 79 11.34 -3.79 8.44
CA ASN A 79 12.32 -3.69 9.54
C ASN A 79 13.73 -3.34 9.07
N THR A 80 14.06 -3.58 7.81
CA THR A 80 15.44 -3.43 7.30
C THR A 80 15.57 -2.46 6.14
N GLY A 81 14.46 -2.06 5.51
CA GLY A 81 14.48 -1.23 4.30
C GLY A 81 14.95 -1.95 3.04
N ASN A 82 15.32 -3.23 3.14
CA ASN A 82 15.65 -4.03 1.97
C ASN A 82 14.44 -4.13 1.06
N ASN A 83 14.63 -3.94 -0.25
CA ASN A 83 13.54 -3.95 -1.21
C ASN A 83 13.84 -4.83 -2.41
N THR A 84 12.81 -5.53 -2.88
CA THR A 84 12.84 -6.35 -4.08
C THR A 84 11.98 -5.69 -5.13
N VAL A 85 12.53 -5.52 -6.33
CA VAL A 85 11.79 -5.07 -7.51
C VAL A 85 10.91 -6.24 -7.97
N ALA A 86 9.61 -6.03 -7.99
CA ALA A 86 8.64 -6.97 -8.54
C ALA A 86 8.39 -6.69 -10.04
N THR A 87 7.58 -7.51 -10.70
CA THR A 87 7.10 -7.20 -12.05
C THR A 87 6.34 -5.87 -12.02
N SER A 88 6.74 -4.93 -12.88
CA SER A 88 6.05 -3.65 -13.07
C SER A 88 4.58 -3.84 -13.42
N LEU A 89 3.74 -2.96 -12.92
CA LEU A 89 2.31 -2.97 -13.21
C LEU A 89 2.03 -2.14 -14.47
N THR A 90 1.14 -2.63 -15.33
CA THR A 90 0.63 -1.87 -16.47
C THR A 90 -0.61 -1.10 -16.02
N GLY A 91 -0.49 0.20 -15.86
CA GLY A 91 -1.52 1.10 -15.32
C GLY A 91 -0.92 2.20 -14.45
N MET A 92 -1.70 3.20 -14.08
CA MET A 92 -1.26 4.30 -13.20
C MET A 92 -1.85 4.12 -11.81
N PHE A 93 -1.34 3.13 -11.09
CA PHE A 93 -1.86 2.78 -9.77
C PHE A 93 -1.34 3.70 -8.67
N THR A 94 -2.26 4.29 -7.91
CA THR A 94 -1.94 5.32 -6.91
C THR A 94 -2.41 4.96 -5.51
N ALA A 95 -3.23 3.92 -5.38
CA ALA A 95 -3.65 3.36 -4.11
C ALA A 95 -3.62 1.83 -4.16
N THR A 96 -3.32 1.19 -3.03
CA THR A 96 -3.33 -0.26 -2.86
C THR A 96 -3.79 -0.60 -1.45
N SER A 97 -4.51 -1.71 -1.29
CA SER A 97 -4.90 -2.24 0.02
C SER A 97 -5.18 -3.75 -0.01
N TYR A 98 -4.80 -4.44 1.06
CA TYR A 98 -5.06 -5.84 1.32
C TYR A 98 -6.32 -6.04 2.15
N THR A 99 -7.12 -7.04 1.79
CA THR A 99 -8.17 -7.56 2.67
C THR A 99 -7.58 -8.28 3.89
N ASN A 100 -8.42 -8.50 4.90
CA ASN A 100 -8.10 -9.26 6.11
C ASN A 100 -6.99 -8.64 6.98
N THR A 101 -6.74 -7.34 6.83
CA THR A 101 -5.95 -6.57 7.78
C THR A 101 -6.81 -6.31 9.02
N ASP A 102 -6.56 -7.04 10.11
CA ASP A 102 -7.32 -6.93 11.36
C ASP A 102 -6.46 -6.40 12.50
N ALA A 103 -6.63 -5.11 12.81
CA ALA A 103 -5.90 -4.46 13.87
C ALA A 103 -6.24 -4.96 15.28
N SER A 104 -7.41 -5.58 15.46
CA SER A 104 -7.83 -6.16 16.74
C SER A 104 -7.14 -7.50 17.04
N LYS A 105 -6.51 -8.13 16.04
CA LYS A 105 -5.79 -9.41 16.16
C LYS A 105 -4.29 -9.25 15.89
N PRO A 106 -3.55 -8.49 16.71
CA PRO A 106 -2.18 -8.14 16.41
C PRO A 106 -1.19 -9.33 16.43
N SER A 107 -1.56 -10.44 17.05
CA SER A 107 -0.72 -11.65 17.16
C SER A 107 -1.04 -12.75 16.15
N THR A 108 -2.06 -12.59 15.30
CA THR A 108 -2.53 -13.65 14.39
C THR A 108 -2.42 -13.22 12.93
N ALA A 109 -1.88 -14.09 12.07
CA ALA A 109 -1.86 -13.89 10.62
C ALA A 109 -3.16 -14.47 10.00
N PRO A 110 -3.81 -13.79 9.05
CA PRO A 110 -4.85 -14.43 8.26
C PRO A 110 -4.24 -15.52 7.36
N VAL A 111 -5.06 -16.50 6.97
CA VAL A 111 -4.64 -17.59 6.06
C VAL A 111 -4.37 -17.09 4.64
N SER A 112 -5.06 -16.03 4.22
CA SER A 112 -4.93 -15.41 2.91
C SER A 112 -5.34 -13.94 2.99
N ALA A 113 -4.88 -13.16 2.02
CA ALA A 113 -5.27 -11.78 1.81
C ALA A 113 -5.33 -11.50 0.31
N GLN A 114 -6.28 -10.68 -0.11
CA GLN A 114 -6.48 -10.29 -1.49
C GLN A 114 -6.04 -8.83 -1.64
N LEU A 115 -5.23 -8.54 -2.66
CA LEU A 115 -4.79 -7.18 -2.95
C LEU A 115 -5.69 -6.50 -3.97
N TYR A 116 -6.07 -5.27 -3.67
CA TYR A 116 -6.82 -4.38 -4.55
C TYR A 116 -6.02 -3.12 -4.82
N ASN A 117 -6.16 -2.56 -6.03
CA ASN A 117 -5.46 -1.34 -6.42
C ASN A 117 -6.41 -0.39 -7.15
N ILE A 118 -6.16 0.91 -7.00
CA ILE A 118 -6.84 1.97 -7.72
C ILE A 118 -5.96 2.49 -8.82
N ASP A 119 -6.46 2.42 -10.06
CA ASP A 119 -5.88 3.10 -11.22
C ASP A 119 -6.55 4.46 -11.37
N SER A 120 -5.78 5.53 -11.15
CA SER A 120 -6.25 6.91 -11.19
C SER A 120 -6.24 7.55 -12.57
N VAL A 121 -6.04 6.76 -13.63
CA VAL A 121 -6.23 7.20 -15.02
C VAL A 121 -7.38 6.45 -15.66
N ALA A 122 -7.52 5.16 -15.34
CA ALA A 122 -8.66 4.37 -15.79
C ALA A 122 -9.92 4.56 -14.91
N ASP A 123 -9.80 5.23 -13.76
CA ASP A 123 -10.83 5.38 -12.73
C ASP A 123 -11.46 4.05 -12.34
N THR A 124 -10.62 3.07 -12.05
CA THR A 124 -11.06 1.70 -11.75
C THR A 124 -10.46 1.15 -10.47
N LEU A 125 -11.26 0.31 -9.82
CA LEU A 125 -10.79 -0.66 -8.85
C LEU A 125 -10.35 -1.91 -9.59
N SER A 126 -9.19 -2.44 -9.24
CA SER A 126 -8.65 -3.70 -9.76
C SER A 126 -8.29 -4.64 -8.61
N VAL A 127 -8.27 -5.94 -8.89
CA VAL A 127 -7.86 -7.00 -7.97
C VAL A 127 -6.68 -7.77 -8.56
N ALA A 128 -5.69 -8.11 -7.73
CA ALA A 128 -4.57 -8.95 -8.14
C ALA A 128 -4.90 -10.42 -7.96
N ASN A 129 -5.07 -11.17 -9.05
CA ASN A 129 -5.42 -12.59 -9.04
C ASN A 129 -4.22 -13.53 -8.83
N SER A 130 -3.01 -12.98 -8.72
CA SER A 130 -1.78 -13.73 -8.45
C SER A 130 -0.94 -13.03 -7.38
N GLY A 131 0.13 -13.70 -6.95
CA GLY A 131 1.04 -13.18 -5.95
C GLY A 131 1.64 -11.83 -6.35
N PHE A 132 1.83 -10.96 -5.37
CA PHE A 132 2.26 -9.56 -5.55
C PHE A 132 3.49 -9.37 -6.45
N ASN A 133 4.50 -10.22 -6.31
CA ASN A 133 5.77 -10.06 -7.03
C ASN A 133 5.61 -10.23 -8.56
N SER A 134 4.52 -10.87 -9.00
CA SER A 134 4.14 -11.01 -10.40
C SER A 134 2.62 -10.97 -10.52
N ALA A 135 2.05 -9.81 -10.20
CA ALA A 135 0.61 -9.61 -10.10
C ALA A 135 -0.06 -9.59 -11.49
N THR A 136 -1.11 -10.38 -11.64
CA THR A 136 -2.05 -10.35 -12.77
C THR A 136 -3.29 -9.62 -12.29
N LEU A 137 -3.56 -8.44 -12.87
CA LEU A 137 -4.66 -7.59 -12.44
C LEU A 137 -5.92 -7.86 -13.27
N ALA A 138 -7.06 -7.92 -12.60
CA ALA A 138 -8.38 -7.91 -13.22
C ALA A 138 -9.16 -6.68 -12.74
N THR A 139 -9.83 -5.99 -13.65
CA THR A 139 -10.71 -4.86 -13.30
C THR A 139 -11.94 -5.38 -12.57
N VAL A 140 -12.22 -4.80 -11.41
CA VAL A 140 -13.45 -5.04 -10.64
C VAL A 140 -14.58 -4.16 -11.20
N GLY A 141 -14.29 -2.87 -11.42
CA GLY A 141 -15.26 -1.91 -11.96
C GLY A 141 -14.76 -0.47 -11.89
N LYS A 142 -15.58 0.45 -12.42
CA LYS A 142 -15.31 1.89 -12.36
C LYS A 142 -15.59 2.44 -10.95
N LEU A 143 -14.84 3.47 -10.56
CA LEU A 143 -15.03 4.22 -9.31
C LEU A 143 -16.21 5.21 -9.40
N GLY A 144 -16.52 5.67 -10.62
CA GLY A 144 -17.58 6.66 -10.84
C GLY A 144 -17.18 8.10 -10.55
N LEU A 145 -15.88 8.35 -10.38
CA LEU A 145 -15.22 9.64 -10.13
C LEU A 145 -13.94 9.69 -10.97
N ASP A 146 -13.53 10.88 -11.43
CA ASP A 146 -12.19 11.12 -11.99
C ASP A 146 -11.23 11.36 -10.83
N VAL A 147 -10.54 10.29 -10.40
CA VAL A 147 -9.74 10.34 -9.18
C VAL A 147 -8.33 10.82 -9.49
N LEU A 148 -7.85 11.78 -8.73
CA LEU A 148 -6.48 12.27 -8.83
C LEU A 148 -5.51 11.34 -8.08
N SER A 149 -4.24 11.42 -8.45
CA SER A 149 -3.16 10.56 -7.92
C SER A 149 -2.87 10.69 -6.42
N ALA A 150 -3.39 11.72 -5.76
CA ALA A 150 -3.28 11.91 -4.32
C ALA A 150 -4.54 11.39 -3.65
N ASN A 151 -4.51 10.13 -3.23
CA ASN A 151 -5.66 9.44 -2.62
C ASN A 151 -5.21 8.49 -1.49
N SER A 152 -6.16 7.90 -0.77
CA SER A 152 -5.85 6.98 0.33
C SER A 152 -6.86 5.85 0.42
N PHE A 153 -6.48 4.69 -0.08
CA PHE A 153 -7.30 3.49 -0.01
C PHE A 153 -6.94 2.60 1.17
N ASP A 154 -7.95 2.06 1.85
CA ASP A 154 -7.83 1.05 2.90
C ASP A 154 -9.02 0.08 2.85
N ILE A 155 -8.83 -1.16 3.30
CA ILE A 155 -9.87 -2.19 3.37
C ILE A 155 -9.89 -2.72 4.79
N ASP A 156 -11.03 -2.53 5.47
CA ASP A 156 -11.21 -3.07 6.81
C ASP A 156 -11.32 -4.61 6.78
N SER A 157 -11.08 -5.23 7.92
CA SER A 157 -11.25 -6.64 8.22
C SER A 157 -12.63 -7.22 7.87
N ASN A 158 -13.67 -6.38 7.75
CA ASN A 158 -15.01 -6.77 7.30
C ASN A 158 -15.15 -6.82 5.76
N GLY A 159 -14.10 -6.47 5.01
CA GLY A 159 -14.07 -6.44 3.55
C GLY A 159 -14.61 -5.16 2.92
N VAL A 160 -14.96 -4.15 3.71
CA VAL A 160 -15.40 -2.83 3.20
C VAL A 160 -14.18 -1.97 2.89
N GLY A 161 -14.12 -1.49 1.65
CA GLY A 161 -13.12 -0.52 1.21
C GLY A 161 -13.53 0.91 1.56
N TYR A 162 -12.58 1.69 2.07
CA TYR A 162 -12.72 3.10 2.37
C TYR A 162 -11.66 3.87 1.58
N ASP A 163 -12.06 5.03 1.02
CA ASP A 163 -11.12 5.91 0.35
C ASP A 163 -11.42 7.38 0.65
N ALA A 164 -10.38 8.20 0.53
CA ALA A 164 -10.48 9.65 0.43
C ALA A 164 -9.83 10.09 -0.88
N PHE A 165 -10.66 10.48 -1.84
CA PHE A 165 -10.22 10.97 -3.15
C PHE A 165 -10.07 12.48 -3.16
N ASN A 166 -8.97 12.95 -3.74
CA ASN A 166 -9.04 14.18 -4.52
C ASN A 166 -9.57 13.79 -5.89
N PHE A 167 -10.55 14.51 -6.41
CA PHE A 167 -11.15 14.23 -7.71
C PHE A 167 -11.33 15.53 -8.49
N ASP A 168 -11.32 15.43 -9.81
CA ASP A 168 -11.72 16.54 -10.68
C ASP A 168 -13.25 16.63 -10.70
N ASP A 169 -13.79 17.84 -10.52
CA ASP A 169 -15.23 18.10 -10.59
C ASP A 169 -15.68 18.54 -12.01
N GLY A 170 -14.75 18.57 -12.96
CA GLY A 170 -15.02 18.68 -14.38
C GLY A 170 -15.81 17.50 -14.95
N PRO A 171 -16.46 17.67 -16.12
CA PRO A 171 -17.15 16.58 -16.79
C PRO A 171 -16.16 15.47 -17.23
N LEU A 172 -16.50 14.23 -16.86
CA LEU A 172 -15.81 12.98 -17.24
C LEU A 172 -15.78 12.74 -18.76
#